data_AF-A0A949XS47-F1
#
_entry.id   AF-A0A949XS47-F1
#
_cell.length_a   1.000
_cell.length_b   1.000
_cell.length_c   1.000
_cell.angle_alpha   90.00
_cell.angle_beta   90.00
_cell.angle_gamma   90.00
#
_symmetry.space_group_name_H-M   'P 1'
#
loop_
_entity.id
_entity.type
_entity.pdbx_description
1 polymer ?
#
loop_
_entity_poly.entity_id
_entity_poly.type
_entity_poly.pdbx_seq_one_letter_code
_entity_poly.pdbx_strand_id
1 'polypeptide(L)' 'MIAHTEYVTFTTKKRYEIIDITEHVEKVRADAGLRDGYVLVSA' A
#
# COMPACT_ATOMS: atom_id res chain seq x y z
N MET A 1 -11.54 -3.86 16.31
CA MET A 1 -10.50 -4.49 15.45
C MET A 1 -10.72 -3.98 14.04
N ILE A 2 -9.71 -3.35 13.45
CA ILE A 2 -9.81 -2.76 12.11
C ILE A 2 -9.06 -3.68 11.15
N ALA A 3 -9.72 -4.09 10.08
CA ALA A 3 -9.12 -4.79 8.96
C ALA A 3 -9.51 -4.06 7.69
N HIS A 4 -8.52 -3.66 6.89
CA HIS A 4 -8.71 -2.90 5.67
C HIS A 4 -7.74 -3.45 4.63
N THR A 5 -8.23 -3.69 3.42
CA THR A 5 -7.46 -4.29 2.32
C THR A 5 -7.66 -3.45 1.07
N GLU A 6 -6.57 -3.02 0.48
CA GLU A 6 -6.55 -2.32 -0.82
C GLU A 6 -5.62 -3.07 -1.78
N TYR A 7 -6.02 -3.14 -3.05
CA TYR A 7 -5.21 -3.74 -4.10
C TYR A 7 -4.60 -2.64 -4.96
N VAL A 8 -3.29 -2.73 -5.16
CA VAL A 8 -2.55 -1.79 -6.00
C VAL A 8 -2.15 -2.49 -7.28
N THR A 9 -2.53 -1.91 -8.42
CA THR A 9 -2.15 -2.42 -9.74
C THR A 9 -1.16 -1.45 -10.38
N PHE A 10 -0.04 -1.99 -10.86
CA PHE A 10 0.99 -1.21 -11.53
C PHE A 10 1.06 -1.58 -13.01
N THR A 11 1.30 -0.57 -13.85
CA THR A 11 1.71 -0.77 -15.25
C THR A 11 3.14 -0.27 -15.38
N THR A 12 4.11 -1.19 -15.44
CA THR A 12 5.53 -0.83 -15.59
C THR A 12 5.85 -0.47 -17.04
N LYS A 13 6.75 0.49 -17.23
CA LYS A 13 7.24 0.86 -18.56
C LYS A 13 8.41 -0.01 -19.00
N LYS A 14 9.12 -0.59 -18.02
CA LYS A 14 10.31 -1.42 -18.24
C LYS A 14 10.14 -2.79 -17.60
N ARG A 15 10.91 -3.76 -18.08
CA ARG A 15 10.97 -5.12 -17.50
C ARG A 15 11.44 -5.11 -16.04
N TYR A 16 12.31 -4.18 -15.67
CA TYR A 16 12.80 -3.99 -14.31
C TYR A 16 12.66 -2.51 -13.94
N GLU A 17 11.90 -2.23 -12.88
CA GLU A 17 11.55 -0.89 -12.46
C GLU A 17 11.34 -0.86 -10.95
N ILE A 18 11.80 0.20 -10.29
CA ILE A 18 11.50 0.47 -8.88
C ILE A 18 10.37 1.48 -8.88
N ILE A 19 9.24 1.11 -8.27
CA ILE A 19 8.08 2.00 -8.09
C ILE A 19 8.00 2.31 -6.60
N ASP A 20 8.07 3.60 -6.27
CA ASP A 20 7.84 4.07 -4.90
C ASP A 20 6.33 4.12 -4.63
N ILE A 21 5.89 3.43 -3.58
CA ILE A 21 4.49 3.33 -3.17
C ILE A 21 4.25 3.87 -1.77
N THR A 22 5.24 4.58 -1.19
CA THR A 22 5.20 5.06 0.20
C THR A 22 3.95 5.89 0.48
N GLU A 23 3.64 6.84 -0.38
CA GLU A 23 2.44 7.70 -0.26
C GLU A 23 1.13 6.91 -0.38
N HIS A 24 1.11 5.87 -1.20
CA HIS A 24 -0.06 5.03 -1.35
C HIS A 24 -0.30 4.21 -0.07
N VAL A 25 0.74 3.61 0.49
CA VAL A 25 0.66 2.85 1.75
C VAL A 25 0.23 3.76 2.91
N GLU A 26 0.76 4.98 3.00
CA GLU A 26 0.33 5.95 4.02
C GLU A 26 -1.13 6.35 3.87
N LYS A 27 -1.60 6.51 2.63
CA LYS A 27 -3.02 6.76 2.36
C LYS A 27 -3.89 5.59 2.84
N VAL A 28 -3.52 4.35 2.52
CA VAL A 28 -4.24 3.15 2.98
C VAL A 28 -4.30 3.10 4.51
N ARG A 29 -3.19 3.39 5.21
CA ARG A 29 -3.14 3.45 6.68
C ARG A 29 -4.10 4.52 7.21
N ALA A 30 -4.11 5.71 6.61
CA ALA A 30 -4.96 6.82 7.00
C ALA A 30 -6.45 6.53 6.74
N ASP A 31 -6.79 5.98 5.58
CA ASP A 31 -8.15 5.61 5.17
C ASP A 31 -8.70 4.47 6.04
N ALA A 32 -7.85 3.53 6.45
CA ALA A 32 -8.19 2.51 7.44
C ALA A 32 -8.39 3.09 8.86
N GLY A 33 -7.96 4.33 9.12
CA GLY A 33 -7.97 4.92 10.46
C GLY A 33 -7.02 4.24 11.45
N LEU A 34 -5.97 3.57 10.95
CA LEU A 34 -5.04 2.81 11.77
C LEU A 34 -4.04 3.75 12.47
N ARG A 35 -4.16 3.82 13.81
CA ARG A 35 -3.27 4.62 14.67
C ARG A 35 -2.11 3.82 15.26
N ASP A 36 -2.33 2.54 15.52
CA ASP A 36 -1.35 1.60 16.06
C ASP A 36 -1.66 0.19 15.55
N GLY A 37 -0.62 -0.56 15.14
CA GLY A 37 -0.75 -1.89 14.53
C GLY A 37 0.23 -2.14 13.39
N TYR A 38 -0.15 -3.04 12.48
CA TYR A 38 0.68 -3.49 11.36
C TYR A 38 0.01 -3.22 10.01
N VAL A 39 0.83 -2.89 9.01
CA VAL A 39 0.44 -2.82 7.59
C VAL A 39 1.28 -3.85 6.84
N LEU A 40 0.61 -4.80 6.18
CA LEU A 40 1.26 -5.82 5.36
C LEU A 40 1.21 -5.39 3.90
N VAL A 41 2.37 -5.36 3.24
CA VAL A 41 2.50 -5.13 1.79
C VAL A 41 3.03 -6.41 1.15
N SER A 42 2.29 -6.92 0.17
CA SER A 42 2.65 -8.12 -0.59
C SER A 42 2.36 -7.92 -2.07
N ALA A 43 3.19 -8.50 -2.91
CA ALA A 43 3.02 -8.60 -4.36
C ALA A 43 2.77 -10.04 -4.79
#